data_AF-A0A5C6NEP8-F1
#
_entry.id   AF-A0A5C6NEP8-F1
#
_cell.length_a   1.000
_cell.length_b   1.000
_cell.length_c   1.000
_cell.angle_alpha   90.00
_cell.angle_beta   90.00
_cell.angle_gamma   90.00
#
_symmetry.space_group_name_H-M   'P 1'
#
loop_
_entity.id
_entity.type
_entity.pdbx_description
1 polymer ?
#
loop_
_entity_poly.entity_id
_entity_poly.type
_entity_poly.pdbx_seq_one_letter_code
_entity_poly.pdbx_strand_id
1 'polypeptide(L)'
;MEREAWRSGGRMRVNGERRRDEETGWDGPPSAINTLAVWRFGFGGWGLGPATTTAAGAFLRGLSSSSARMPRVDADLKLDFKDVLFRPKRSSLKSRSESFAPCHKTYIYTSLGPRELELDPFGFFQDNFGSSVDLQRTFTFRNSKQTYTGIPIIAANMDTTGTFEMARVLSKHTLFTAIHKHYSVEDWKNFAANHPECLEHVAASSGSGTADLEKLCAILEAVPALKYICLDVANGYSEHFVEFVKMVRERFPKHTIMAGNVVTGEMVEELILSGADIIKVGIGPGSVCTTRIKTGVGYPQLSAVIECADSAHGLKGHIISDGGCSCPGDVAKAFGAGADFVMMGGMLAGHDQCSGEVIEKNGKKYKLFYGMSSDTAMKKYVGGIAEYRASEGKTVEVPYRGDVENTIRDVLGGLRSTCTYVGAARLKELSKRTTFIRVTQQASQMYT
;
A
#
# COMPACT_ATOMS: atom_id res chain seq x y z
N MET A 1 40.06 18.38 12.64
CA MET A 1 40.25 19.74 13.18
C MET A 1 39.12 20.58 12.62
N GLU A 2 38.17 21.19 13.31
CA GLU A 2 37.75 21.39 14.71
C GLU A 2 36.22 21.63 14.59
N ARG A 3 35.33 20.96 15.33
CA ARG A 3 34.90 21.17 16.72
C ARG A 3 34.21 22.51 17.04
N GLU A 4 32.99 22.35 17.57
CA GLU A 4 32.36 23.07 18.69
C GLU A 4 31.77 24.47 18.49
N ALA A 5 30.43 24.56 18.58
CA ALA A 5 29.68 25.18 19.69
C ALA A 5 28.19 24.86 19.43
N TRP A 6 27.40 24.30 20.35
CA TRP A 6 26.70 25.02 21.42
C TRP A 6 26.21 24.00 22.48
N ARG A 7 26.61 24.21 23.75
CA ARG A 7 25.85 23.85 24.98
C ARG A 7 25.21 25.18 25.45
N SER A 8 24.09 25.28 26.17
CA SER A 8 23.65 24.61 27.39
C SER A 8 22.28 25.15 27.84
N GLY A 9 21.55 24.35 28.64
CA GLY A 9 20.48 24.80 29.55
C GLY A 9 19.24 23.92 29.44
N GLY A 10 18.68 23.29 30.48
CA GLY A 10 18.97 23.21 31.90
C GLY A 10 17.89 22.28 32.47
N ARG A 11 18.28 21.25 33.23
CA ARG A 11 17.41 20.19 33.76
C ARG A 11 17.00 20.57 35.19
N MET A 12 15.71 20.81 35.45
CA MET A 12 15.18 20.89 36.81
C MET A 12 14.74 19.50 37.29
N ARG A 13 15.37 19.02 38.37
CA ARG A 13 14.87 17.96 39.25
C ARG A 13 14.26 18.63 40.47
N VAL A 14 13.13 18.13 40.95
CA VAL A 14 12.61 18.41 42.30
C VAL A 14 12.44 17.06 43.00
N ASN A 15 13.21 16.87 44.07
CA ASN A 15 13.00 15.83 45.08
C ASN A 15 12.18 16.44 46.22
N GLY A 16 11.26 15.67 46.79
CA GLY A 16 10.60 15.97 48.06
C GLY A 16 10.10 14.69 48.70
N GLU A 17 10.87 14.16 49.66
CA GLU A 17 10.40 13.15 50.62
C GLU A 17 9.63 13.82 51.77
N ARG A 18 8.54 13.17 52.22
CA ARG A 18 8.18 13.10 53.65
C ARG A 18 7.21 11.92 53.91
N ARG A 19 7.47 11.23 55.02
CA ARG A 19 6.81 10.02 55.55
C ARG A 19 5.59 10.33 56.46
N ARG A 20 4.88 9.21 56.78
CA ARG A 20 4.00 8.88 57.92
C ARG A 20 2.52 9.18 57.72
N ASP A 21 1.56 8.41 58.23
CA ASP A 21 1.40 7.05 58.80
C ASP A 21 -0.13 6.87 58.84
N GLU A 22 -0.68 5.66 58.68
CA GLU A 22 -1.87 5.20 59.45
C GLU A 22 -2.21 3.72 59.16
N GLU A 23 -2.41 2.99 60.26
CA GLU A 23 -2.73 1.57 60.37
C GLU A 23 -4.24 1.31 60.32
N THR A 24 -4.65 0.12 59.85
CA THR A 24 -5.64 -0.84 60.42
C THR A 24 -5.76 -2.00 59.42
N GLY A 25 -5.88 -3.30 59.70
CA GLY A 25 -5.95 -4.16 60.86
C GLY A 25 -6.37 -5.57 60.35
N TRP A 26 -5.66 -6.62 60.78
CA TRP A 26 -5.96 -8.08 60.96
C TRP A 26 -7.15 -8.74 60.22
N ASP A 27 -7.06 -9.94 59.62
CA ASP A 27 -6.87 -11.27 60.25
C ASP A 27 -6.40 -12.37 59.25
N GLY A 28 -5.58 -13.33 59.71
CA GLY A 28 -5.21 -14.58 58.99
C GLY A 28 -6.19 -15.76 59.27
N PRO A 29 -5.80 -17.06 59.24
CA PRO A 29 -4.50 -17.69 58.91
C PRO A 29 -4.66 -19.04 58.06
N PRO A 30 -3.83 -20.12 58.17
CA PRO A 30 -2.89 -20.55 57.11
C PRO A 30 -2.86 -22.08 56.77
N SER A 31 -2.01 -22.51 55.81
CA SER A 31 -1.34 -23.85 55.68
C SER A 31 -0.69 -23.97 54.29
N ALA A 32 0.41 -24.66 53.95
CA ALA A 32 1.48 -25.48 54.56
C ALA A 32 2.61 -25.59 53.47
N ILE A 33 3.92 -25.40 53.74
CA ILE A 33 4.98 -26.41 54.03
C ILE A 33 5.16 -27.43 52.86
N ASN A 34 6.33 -27.79 52.25
CA ASN A 34 7.78 -27.62 52.50
C ASN A 34 8.64 -28.15 51.31
N THR A 35 9.90 -27.67 51.22
CA THR A 35 11.17 -28.35 50.76
C THR A 35 11.28 -29.00 49.35
N LEU A 36 12.44 -29.06 48.66
CA LEU A 36 13.80 -29.45 49.10
C LEU A 36 14.88 -29.04 48.06
N ALA A 37 16.13 -28.94 48.52
CA ALA A 37 17.34 -28.42 47.88
C ALA A 37 18.09 -29.40 46.93
N VAL A 38 18.98 -28.88 46.06
CA VAL A 38 20.16 -29.61 45.54
C VAL A 38 21.39 -28.69 45.43
N TRP A 39 22.53 -29.27 45.78
CA TRP A 39 23.83 -28.73 46.15
C TRP A 39 24.75 -28.17 45.04
N ARG A 40 25.67 -27.31 45.47
CA ARG A 40 26.95 -26.94 44.82
C ARG A 40 28.04 -27.99 45.11
N PHE A 41 28.93 -28.22 44.15
CA PHE A 41 30.34 -28.54 44.39
C PHE A 41 31.19 -27.90 43.28
N GLY A 42 32.39 -27.42 43.62
CA GLY A 42 33.40 -26.92 42.69
C GLY A 42 34.79 -27.38 43.09
N PHE A 43 35.73 -27.34 42.14
CA PHE A 43 37.21 -27.30 42.20
C PHE A 43 37.65 -27.15 40.70
N GLY A 44 38.40 -26.15 40.20
CA GLY A 44 39.82 -25.78 40.40
C GLY A 44 40.75 -26.80 39.71
N GLY A 45 41.69 -26.56 38.78
CA GLY A 45 42.22 -25.43 37.99
C GLY A 45 43.49 -25.92 37.19
N TRP A 46 44.00 -25.08 36.26
CA TRP A 46 45.38 -25.01 35.65
C TRP A 46 45.85 -25.96 34.50
N GLY A 47 46.45 -25.37 33.44
CA GLY A 47 47.71 -25.88 32.80
C GLY A 47 47.85 -26.08 31.27
N LEU A 48 48.28 -25.03 30.54
CA LEU A 48 49.19 -24.90 29.34
C LEU A 48 49.54 -26.06 28.34
N GLY A 49 49.34 -25.79 27.03
CA GLY A 49 50.32 -25.91 25.91
C GLY A 49 50.56 -27.27 25.17
N PRO A 50 51.28 -27.30 24.01
CA PRO A 50 50.68 -27.27 22.66
C PRO A 50 51.04 -28.45 21.69
N ALA A 51 50.35 -28.45 20.53
CA ALA A 51 50.66 -29.05 19.22
C ALA A 51 50.52 -30.57 19.01
N THR A 52 49.66 -30.95 18.04
CA THR A 52 50.02 -31.79 16.88
C THR A 52 48.86 -31.84 15.87
N THR A 53 49.22 -31.57 14.62
CA THR A 53 48.41 -31.71 13.40
C THR A 53 48.17 -33.18 13.04
N THR A 54 46.92 -33.57 12.81
CA THR A 54 46.58 -34.65 11.87
C THR A 54 45.28 -34.33 11.14
N ALA A 55 45.41 -34.31 9.81
CA ALA A 55 44.31 -34.18 8.87
C ALA A 55 43.49 -35.48 8.85
N ALA A 56 42.29 -35.47 9.44
CA ALA A 56 41.22 -36.42 9.19
C ALA A 56 39.93 -35.89 9.82
N GLY A 57 39.19 -35.04 9.10
CA GLY A 57 37.94 -34.48 9.62
C GLY A 57 37.23 -33.55 8.64
N ALA A 58 37.38 -33.82 7.34
CA ALA A 58 36.70 -33.09 6.26
C ALA A 58 35.78 -34.04 5.49
N PHE A 59 34.85 -34.68 6.19
CA PHE A 59 33.67 -35.33 5.61
C PHE A 59 32.75 -35.68 6.79
N LEU A 60 31.78 -34.82 7.08
CA LEU A 60 30.62 -34.93 8.01
C LEU A 60 30.28 -33.56 8.62
N ARG A 61 29.97 -32.57 7.78
CA ARG A 61 29.10 -31.43 8.14
C ARG A 61 27.91 -31.35 7.19
N GLY A 62 27.28 -32.49 6.98
CA GLY A 62 25.90 -32.60 6.52
C GLY A 62 25.21 -33.50 7.54
N LEU A 63 24.01 -33.14 7.98
CA LEU A 63 23.27 -33.73 9.11
C LEU A 63 23.54 -33.05 10.47
N SER A 64 23.38 -31.72 10.51
CA SER A 64 22.86 -31.08 11.74
C SER A 64 21.35 -31.21 11.71
N SER A 65 20.81 -31.82 12.75
CA SER A 65 19.41 -32.15 12.97
C SER A 65 18.41 -31.07 12.51
N SER A 66 17.39 -31.53 11.80
CA SER A 66 16.11 -30.83 11.63
C SER A 66 15.41 -30.72 12.99
N SER A 67 15.92 -29.85 13.86
CA SER A 67 15.16 -29.33 14.98
C SER A 67 14.02 -28.53 14.39
N ALA A 68 12.79 -29.04 14.48
CA ALA A 68 11.60 -28.29 14.14
C ALA A 68 11.65 -26.97 14.91
N ARG A 69 11.90 -25.85 14.21
CA ARG A 69 11.91 -24.54 14.86
C ARG A 69 10.50 -24.28 15.36
N MET A 70 10.37 -24.11 16.67
CA MET A 70 9.13 -23.68 17.29
C MET A 70 8.64 -22.37 16.64
N PRO A 71 7.32 -22.12 16.57
CA PRO A 71 6.77 -20.88 16.05
C PRO A 71 7.39 -19.66 16.75
N ARG A 72 7.78 -18.65 15.96
CA ARG A 72 8.25 -17.37 16.49
C ARG A 72 7.05 -16.44 16.66
N VAL A 73 6.94 -15.83 17.84
CA VAL A 73 6.04 -14.69 18.06
C VAL A 73 6.82 -13.42 17.72
N ASP A 74 6.32 -12.63 16.76
CA ASP A 74 6.83 -11.28 16.54
C ASP A 74 6.29 -10.35 17.62
N ALA A 75 7.19 -9.72 18.38
CA ALA A 75 6.84 -8.81 19.46
C ALA A 75 6.81 -7.35 19.02
N ASP A 76 7.24 -7.05 17.79
CA ASP A 76 7.23 -5.70 17.26
C ASP A 76 5.79 -5.25 16.99
N LEU A 77 5.45 -4.05 17.48
CA LEU A 77 4.12 -3.49 17.30
C LEU A 77 3.86 -3.20 15.81
N LYS A 78 2.83 -3.84 15.27
CA LYS A 78 2.32 -3.58 13.93
C LYS A 78 1.12 -2.63 13.99
N LEU A 79 1.06 -1.69 13.06
CA LEU A 79 0.11 -0.57 13.04
C LEU A 79 -0.78 -0.62 11.80
N ASP A 80 -2.03 -0.20 11.96
CA ASP A 80 -2.97 0.14 10.89
C ASP A 80 -3.01 1.68 10.70
N PHE A 81 -3.68 2.15 9.64
CA PHE A 81 -3.79 3.59 9.35
C PHE A 81 -4.38 4.38 10.52
N LYS A 82 -5.32 3.79 11.26
CA LYS A 82 -5.97 4.43 12.42
C LYS A 82 -5.03 4.73 13.59
N ASP A 83 -3.88 4.07 13.66
CA ASP A 83 -2.98 4.14 14.81
C ASP A 83 -1.99 5.31 14.71
N VAL A 84 -2.04 6.09 13.63
CA VAL A 84 -1.14 7.22 13.39
C VAL A 84 -1.81 8.49 12.86
N LEU A 85 -1.17 9.62 13.11
CA LEU A 85 -1.41 10.91 12.48
C LEU A 85 -0.13 11.47 11.85
N PHE A 86 -0.26 12.36 10.88
CA PHE A 86 0.87 13.13 10.36
C PHE A 86 1.29 14.22 11.36
N ARG A 87 2.59 14.36 11.59
CA ARG A 87 3.15 15.58 12.21
C ARG A 87 3.21 16.70 11.17
N PRO A 88 2.53 17.84 11.38
CA PRO A 88 2.66 19.00 10.49
C PRO A 88 4.10 19.53 10.48
N LYS A 89 4.49 20.16 9.37
CA LYS A 89 5.81 20.77 9.18
C LYS A 89 5.66 22.16 8.57
N ARG A 90 6.66 23.02 8.79
CA ARG A 90 6.69 24.35 8.15
C ARG A 90 6.60 24.19 6.64
N SER A 91 5.67 24.92 6.02
CA SER A 91 5.40 24.88 4.59
C SER A 91 5.48 26.28 4.00
N SER A 92 5.99 26.41 2.78
CA SER A 92 5.94 27.64 1.98
C SER A 92 4.74 27.67 1.02
N LEU A 93 3.93 26.60 0.98
CA LEU A 93 2.75 26.51 0.13
C LEU A 93 1.66 27.43 0.66
N LYS A 94 1.13 28.30 -0.20
CA LYS A 94 0.08 29.27 0.16
C LYS A 94 -1.33 28.75 -0.09
N SER A 95 -1.49 27.71 -0.92
CA SER A 95 -2.78 27.17 -1.32
C SER A 95 -2.74 25.66 -1.51
N ARG A 96 -3.93 25.04 -1.44
CA ARG A 96 -4.19 23.64 -1.80
C ARG A 96 -4.54 23.47 -3.28
N SER A 97 -4.65 24.58 -4.03
CA SER A 97 -5.02 24.56 -5.45
C SER A 97 -4.04 23.71 -6.26
N GLU A 98 -4.51 23.24 -7.41
CA GLU A 98 -3.70 22.44 -8.34
C GLU A 98 -2.71 23.31 -9.11
N SER A 99 -1.53 22.75 -9.38
CA SER A 99 -0.48 23.39 -10.16
C SER A 99 -0.79 23.27 -11.65
N PHE A 100 -1.52 24.23 -12.21
CA PHE A 100 -1.66 24.37 -13.67
C PHE A 100 -0.37 24.98 -14.25
N ALA A 101 0.72 24.21 -14.29
CA ALA A 101 1.88 24.56 -15.10
C ALA A 101 1.83 23.71 -16.38
N PRO A 102 1.41 24.25 -17.53
CA PRO A 102 1.44 23.49 -18.78
C PRO A 102 2.88 23.10 -19.11
N CYS A 103 3.13 21.79 -19.19
CA CYS A 103 4.38 21.21 -19.66
C CYS A 103 4.50 21.35 -21.19
N HIS A 104 4.52 22.56 -21.71
CA HIS A 104 4.97 22.86 -23.08
C HIS A 104 5.58 24.27 -23.12
N LYS A 105 6.89 24.36 -22.82
CA LYS A 105 7.68 25.51 -23.24
C LYS A 105 8.13 25.28 -24.67
N THR A 106 7.29 25.64 -25.64
CA THR A 106 7.76 25.84 -27.02
C THR A 106 8.49 27.17 -27.04
N TYR A 107 9.82 27.14 -27.09
CA TYR A 107 10.63 28.33 -27.30
C TYR A 107 10.43 28.81 -28.74
N ILE A 108 9.57 29.82 -28.95
CA ILE A 108 9.56 30.57 -30.20
C ILE A 108 10.64 31.65 -30.07
N TYR A 109 11.82 31.38 -30.60
CA TYR A 109 12.82 32.43 -30.84
C TYR A 109 12.30 33.29 -32.00
N THR A 110 11.76 34.46 -31.69
CA THR A 110 11.60 35.54 -32.67
C THR A 110 12.89 36.35 -32.64
N SER A 111 13.65 36.30 -33.73
CA SER A 111 14.83 37.15 -33.94
C SER A 111 14.37 38.60 -34.07
N LEU A 112 14.61 39.41 -33.04
CA LEU A 112 14.58 40.87 -33.14
C LEU A 112 16.01 41.38 -33.03
N GLY A 113 16.38 42.23 -33.99
CA GLY A 113 17.72 42.78 -34.21
C GLY A 113 18.21 43.72 -33.10
N PRO A 114 19.38 44.35 -33.30
CA PRO A 114 20.17 44.90 -32.22
C PRO A 114 19.68 46.29 -31.82
N ARG A 115 19.05 46.43 -30.66
CA ARG A 115 18.94 47.70 -29.94
C ARG A 115 19.03 47.50 -28.43
N GLU A 116 20.04 48.15 -27.86
CA GLU A 116 20.23 48.66 -26.50
C GLU A 116 19.73 47.81 -25.31
N LEU A 117 20.69 47.29 -24.55
CA LEU A 117 20.56 46.77 -23.20
C LEU A 117 20.32 47.95 -22.23
N GLU A 118 19.07 48.18 -21.83
CA GLU A 118 18.77 48.83 -20.56
C GLU A 118 18.70 47.77 -19.45
N LEU A 119 19.60 47.90 -18.47
CA LEU A 119 19.56 47.15 -17.22
C LEU A 119 18.54 47.81 -16.29
N ASP A 120 17.38 47.18 -16.10
CA ASP A 120 16.46 47.51 -15.01
C ASP A 120 17.09 47.09 -13.65
N PRO A 121 17.42 48.04 -12.74
CA PRO A 121 18.08 47.71 -11.47
C PRO A 121 17.12 47.22 -10.39
N PHE A 122 15.81 47.09 -10.66
CA PHE A 122 14.80 46.69 -9.66
C PHE A 122 13.80 45.64 -10.15
N GLY A 123 14.24 44.77 -11.06
CA GLY A 123 13.52 43.53 -11.38
C GLY A 123 13.52 42.58 -10.20
N PHE A 124 12.54 42.70 -9.30
CA PHE A 124 12.11 41.60 -8.43
C PHE A 124 11.82 40.41 -9.36
N PHE A 125 12.76 39.47 -9.45
CA PHE A 125 12.51 38.12 -9.94
C PHE A 125 11.54 37.47 -8.95
N GLN A 126 10.26 37.78 -9.13
CA GLN A 126 9.18 37.03 -8.54
C GLN A 126 9.11 35.74 -9.36
N ASP A 127 9.95 34.77 -8.99
CA ASP A 127 9.73 33.40 -9.42
C ASP A 127 8.28 33.08 -9.04
N ASN A 128 7.41 32.99 -10.04
CA ASN A 128 6.09 32.41 -9.92
C ASN A 128 6.25 30.89 -9.73
N PHE A 129 6.91 30.46 -8.65
CA PHE A 129 6.75 29.13 -8.11
C PHE A 129 5.32 29.03 -7.60
N GLY A 130 4.45 28.47 -8.45
CA GLY A 130 3.04 28.27 -8.19
C GLY A 130 2.81 27.70 -6.80
N SER A 131 1.94 28.37 -6.05
CA SER A 131 1.56 28.12 -4.66
C SER A 131 0.69 26.88 -4.45
N SER A 132 0.89 25.84 -5.26
CA SER A 132 -0.08 24.77 -5.52
C SER A 132 0.54 23.37 -5.36
N VAL A 133 -0.31 22.37 -5.07
CA VAL A 133 0.12 20.97 -4.88
C VAL A 133 -0.09 20.18 -6.16
N ASP A 134 0.97 19.52 -6.62
CA ASP A 134 0.94 18.57 -7.73
C ASP A 134 0.83 17.12 -7.21
N LEU A 135 -0.22 16.42 -7.62
CA LEU A 135 -0.48 15.03 -7.24
C LEU A 135 0.05 14.00 -8.23
N GLN A 136 0.55 14.43 -9.40
CA GLN A 136 1.05 13.50 -10.40
C GLN A 136 2.38 12.87 -9.97
N ARG A 137 2.61 11.64 -10.45
CA ARG A 137 3.85 10.91 -10.29
C ARG A 137 4.29 10.39 -11.65
N THR A 138 5.58 10.50 -11.91
CA THR A 138 6.24 9.79 -13.00
C THR A 138 7.09 8.66 -12.44
N PHE A 139 6.85 7.45 -12.93
CA PHE A 139 7.58 6.24 -12.54
C PHE A 139 8.19 5.57 -13.77
N THR A 140 9.39 5.03 -13.63
CA THR A 140 9.97 4.11 -14.61
C THR A 140 10.06 2.74 -13.97
N PHE A 141 9.38 1.76 -14.56
CA PHE A 141 9.24 0.44 -13.96
C PHE A 141 10.46 -0.44 -14.20
N ARG A 142 10.81 -1.22 -13.18
CA ARG A 142 12.05 -1.98 -13.12
C ARG A 142 12.21 -2.97 -14.25
N ASN A 143 11.19 -3.78 -14.53
CA ASN A 143 11.30 -4.95 -15.39
C ASN A 143 10.77 -4.65 -16.79
N SER A 144 9.59 -4.02 -16.90
CA SER A 144 9.00 -3.64 -18.20
C SER A 144 9.73 -2.48 -18.90
N LYS A 145 10.48 -1.68 -18.13
CA LYS A 145 11.13 -0.42 -18.56
C LYS A 145 10.15 0.65 -19.04
N GLN A 146 8.85 0.43 -18.90
CA GLN A 146 7.83 1.40 -19.27
C GLN A 146 7.82 2.58 -18.28
N THR A 147 7.24 3.69 -18.72
CA THR A 147 7.04 4.86 -17.89
C THR A 147 5.54 5.11 -17.70
N TYR A 148 5.16 5.43 -16.46
CA TYR A 148 3.83 5.89 -16.08
C TYR A 148 3.89 7.37 -15.73
N THR A 149 2.86 8.16 -16.09
CA THR A 149 2.63 9.51 -15.57
C THR A 149 1.16 9.73 -15.29
N GLY A 150 0.79 9.95 -14.03
CA GLY A 150 -0.59 10.19 -13.62
C GLY A 150 -0.75 10.32 -12.12
N ILE A 151 -1.98 10.38 -11.64
CA ILE A 151 -2.28 10.34 -10.20
C ILE A 151 -2.40 8.88 -9.77
N PRO A 152 -1.52 8.37 -8.88
CA PRO A 152 -1.36 6.94 -8.64
C PRO A 152 -2.41 6.38 -7.66
N ILE A 153 -3.69 6.64 -7.93
CA ILE A 153 -4.82 6.05 -7.23
C ILE A 153 -5.50 5.08 -8.19
N ILE A 154 -5.75 3.86 -7.70
CA ILE A 154 -6.24 2.74 -8.50
C ILE A 154 -7.63 2.32 -8.02
N ALA A 155 -8.61 2.23 -8.91
CA ALA A 155 -9.85 1.49 -8.62
C ALA A 155 -9.58 -0.02 -8.59
N ALA A 156 -10.03 -0.69 -7.52
CA ALA A 156 -9.78 -2.11 -7.31
C ALA A 156 -10.44 -2.99 -8.37
N ASN A 157 -9.80 -4.11 -8.73
CA ASN A 157 -10.27 -5.07 -9.75
C ASN A 157 -11.43 -5.97 -9.28
N MET A 158 -12.33 -5.42 -8.48
CA MET A 158 -13.56 -6.08 -8.06
C MET A 158 -14.65 -5.79 -9.10
N ASP A 159 -15.55 -6.74 -9.33
CA ASP A 159 -16.63 -6.60 -10.32
C ASP A 159 -17.59 -5.43 -10.06
N THR A 160 -17.63 -4.96 -8.81
CA THR A 160 -18.43 -3.82 -8.35
C THR A 160 -17.69 -2.48 -8.39
N THR A 161 -16.39 -2.44 -8.67
CA THR A 161 -15.60 -1.19 -8.64
C THR A 161 -14.70 -0.99 -9.85
N GLY A 162 -13.97 -2.02 -10.28
CA GLY A 162 -13.07 -1.98 -11.44
C GLY A 162 -13.81 -2.18 -12.77
N THR A 163 -14.81 -1.35 -13.03
CA THR A 163 -15.67 -1.39 -14.22
C THR A 163 -15.16 -0.48 -15.33
N PHE A 164 -15.65 -0.66 -16.55
CA PHE A 164 -15.35 0.27 -17.65
C PHE A 164 -15.92 1.68 -17.41
N GLU A 165 -17.09 1.76 -16.79
CA GLU A 165 -17.74 3.02 -16.42
C GLU A 165 -16.90 3.79 -15.39
N MET A 166 -16.30 3.08 -14.42
CA MET A 166 -15.37 3.67 -13.46
C MET A 166 -14.13 4.22 -14.16
N ALA A 167 -13.53 3.42 -15.06
CA ALA A 167 -12.35 3.83 -15.81
C ALA A 167 -12.57 5.13 -16.61
N ARG A 168 -13.75 5.31 -17.20
CA ARG A 168 -14.12 6.52 -17.95
C ARG A 168 -14.16 7.79 -17.10
N VAL A 169 -14.54 7.67 -15.82
CA VAL A 169 -14.56 8.84 -14.92
C VAL A 169 -13.17 9.10 -14.36
N LEU A 170 -12.45 8.05 -13.95
CA LEU A 170 -11.11 8.17 -13.39
C LEU A 170 -10.08 8.68 -14.41
N SER A 171 -10.20 8.32 -15.68
CA SER A 171 -9.28 8.76 -16.75
C SER A 171 -9.27 10.29 -16.92
N LYS A 172 -10.40 10.97 -16.66
CA LYS A 172 -10.51 12.44 -16.71
C LYS A 172 -9.58 13.14 -15.71
N HIS A 173 -9.15 12.43 -14.67
CA HIS A 173 -8.25 12.92 -13.63
C HIS A 173 -6.86 12.27 -13.71
N THR A 174 -6.57 11.50 -14.76
CA THR A 174 -5.35 10.67 -14.87
C THR A 174 -5.20 9.63 -13.74
N LEU A 175 -6.32 9.20 -13.14
CA LEU A 175 -6.37 8.09 -12.21
C LEU A 175 -6.38 6.75 -12.96
N PHE A 176 -6.10 5.67 -12.24
CA PHE A 176 -5.91 4.34 -12.82
C PHE A 176 -7.09 3.41 -12.47
N THR A 177 -7.41 2.45 -13.34
CA THR A 177 -8.38 1.39 -13.03
C THR A 177 -7.81 0.01 -13.33
N ALA A 178 -7.73 -0.87 -12.33
CA ALA A 178 -7.54 -2.29 -12.58
C ALA A 178 -8.92 -2.89 -12.89
N ILE A 179 -9.14 -3.30 -14.14
CA ILE A 179 -10.45 -3.78 -14.59
C ILE A 179 -10.65 -5.22 -14.12
N HIS A 180 -11.82 -5.51 -13.55
CA HIS A 180 -12.13 -6.86 -13.08
C HIS A 180 -12.05 -7.91 -14.20
N LYS A 181 -11.69 -9.15 -13.87
CA LYS A 181 -11.38 -10.21 -14.85
C LYS A 181 -12.59 -10.84 -15.56
N HIS A 182 -13.80 -10.29 -15.40
CA HIS A 182 -15.05 -10.96 -15.79
C HIS A 182 -15.64 -10.49 -17.12
N TYR A 183 -15.22 -9.34 -17.66
CA TYR A 183 -15.60 -8.92 -19.03
C TYR A 183 -15.06 -9.86 -20.09
N SER A 184 -15.81 -10.02 -21.20
CA SER A 184 -15.38 -10.80 -22.36
C SER A 184 -14.34 -10.05 -23.19
N VAL A 185 -13.69 -10.75 -24.13
CA VAL A 185 -12.77 -10.12 -25.10
C VAL A 185 -13.53 -9.08 -25.95
N GLU A 186 -14.78 -9.36 -26.28
CA GLU A 186 -15.60 -8.44 -27.09
C GLU A 186 -15.97 -7.17 -26.31
N ASP A 187 -16.26 -7.29 -25.02
CA ASP A 187 -16.48 -6.12 -24.16
C ASP A 187 -15.23 -5.22 -24.12
N TRP A 188 -14.04 -5.82 -24.03
CA TRP A 188 -12.77 -5.07 -24.10
C TRP A 188 -12.55 -4.38 -25.44
N LYS A 189 -12.86 -5.05 -26.56
CA LYS A 189 -12.78 -4.44 -27.90
C LYS A 189 -13.74 -3.27 -28.03
N ASN A 190 -14.98 -3.43 -27.57
CA ASN A 190 -15.99 -2.38 -27.57
C ASN A 190 -15.56 -1.20 -26.69
N PHE A 191 -15.04 -1.46 -25.50
CA PHE A 191 -14.51 -0.41 -24.62
C PHE A 191 -13.35 0.33 -25.29
N ALA A 192 -12.37 -0.39 -25.84
CA ALA A 192 -11.21 0.20 -26.50
C ALA A 192 -11.57 1.03 -27.74
N ALA A 193 -12.57 0.59 -28.51
CA ALA A 193 -13.04 1.32 -29.69
C ALA A 193 -13.78 2.61 -29.32
N ASN A 194 -14.59 2.58 -28.26
CA ASN A 194 -15.42 3.71 -27.85
C ASN A 194 -14.69 4.69 -26.91
N HIS A 195 -13.69 4.23 -26.17
CA HIS A 195 -12.97 4.99 -25.14
C HIS A 195 -11.45 4.79 -25.19
N PRO A 196 -10.80 5.02 -26.35
CA PRO A 196 -9.36 4.82 -26.51
C PRO A 196 -8.51 5.67 -25.55
N GLU A 197 -9.01 6.83 -25.13
CA GLU A 197 -8.36 7.71 -24.15
C GLU A 197 -8.19 7.08 -22.77
N CYS A 198 -9.01 6.08 -22.42
CA CYS A 198 -8.93 5.41 -21.14
C CYS A 198 -7.81 4.36 -21.09
N LEU A 199 -7.33 3.88 -22.25
CA LEU A 199 -6.44 2.71 -22.33
C LEU A 199 -5.04 2.96 -21.74
N GLU A 200 -4.63 4.21 -21.57
CA GLU A 200 -3.34 4.56 -20.99
C GLU A 200 -3.22 4.16 -19.50
N HIS A 201 -4.33 4.24 -18.76
CA HIS A 201 -4.36 4.05 -17.31
C HIS A 201 -5.35 2.96 -16.87
N VAL A 202 -5.35 1.85 -17.60
CA VAL A 202 -6.09 0.64 -17.24
C VAL A 202 -5.18 -0.59 -17.25
N ALA A 203 -5.50 -1.55 -16.38
CA ALA A 203 -4.88 -2.87 -16.39
C ALA A 203 -5.93 -3.97 -16.60
N ALA A 204 -5.60 -4.97 -17.41
CA ALA A 204 -6.39 -6.20 -17.49
C ALA A 204 -6.00 -7.12 -16.33
N SER A 205 -6.98 -7.55 -15.53
CA SER A 205 -6.73 -8.45 -14.40
C SER A 205 -6.84 -9.93 -14.77
N SER A 206 -6.04 -10.77 -14.10
CA SER A 206 -6.03 -12.22 -14.26
C SER A 206 -5.76 -12.91 -12.91
N GLY A 207 -6.31 -14.11 -12.74
CA GLY A 207 -5.84 -15.05 -11.71
C GLY A 207 -4.58 -15.81 -12.19
N SER A 208 -4.35 -16.99 -11.62
CA SER A 208 -3.21 -17.87 -11.91
C SER A 208 -3.56 -19.21 -12.56
N GLY A 209 -4.80 -19.36 -13.06
CA GLY A 209 -5.25 -20.55 -13.77
C GLY A 209 -5.02 -20.47 -15.29
N THR A 210 -4.94 -21.61 -15.96
CA THR A 210 -4.71 -21.68 -17.43
C THR A 210 -5.78 -20.92 -18.21
N ALA A 211 -7.05 -21.09 -17.88
CA ALA A 211 -8.15 -20.38 -18.54
C ALA A 211 -8.11 -18.86 -18.31
N ASP A 212 -7.65 -18.41 -17.13
CA ASP A 212 -7.44 -16.98 -16.86
C ASP A 212 -6.32 -16.44 -17.77
N LEU A 213 -5.22 -17.19 -17.93
CA LEU A 213 -4.11 -16.81 -18.81
C LEU A 213 -4.52 -16.76 -20.28
N GLU A 214 -5.23 -17.76 -20.78
CA GLU A 214 -5.74 -17.79 -22.16
C GLU A 214 -6.61 -16.55 -22.45
N LYS A 215 -7.52 -16.23 -21.51
CA LYS A 215 -8.36 -15.04 -21.62
C LYS A 215 -7.56 -13.75 -21.60
N LEU A 216 -6.57 -13.63 -20.70
CA LEU A 216 -5.67 -12.48 -20.65
C LEU A 216 -4.93 -12.31 -21.98
N CYS A 217 -4.41 -13.39 -22.56
CA CYS A 217 -3.72 -13.35 -23.85
C CYS A 217 -4.65 -12.85 -24.95
N ALA A 218 -5.86 -13.41 -25.04
CA ALA A 218 -6.84 -13.00 -26.02
C ALA A 218 -7.23 -11.51 -25.89
N ILE A 219 -7.34 -10.98 -24.67
CA ILE A 219 -7.61 -9.55 -24.43
C ILE A 219 -6.44 -8.68 -24.91
N LEU A 220 -5.21 -9.01 -24.53
CA LEU A 220 -4.03 -8.22 -24.88
C LEU A 220 -3.71 -8.28 -26.38
N GLU A 221 -3.97 -9.41 -27.03
CA GLU A 221 -3.86 -9.57 -28.49
C GLU A 221 -4.93 -8.75 -29.22
N ALA A 222 -6.17 -8.74 -28.70
CA ALA A 222 -7.28 -7.97 -29.26
C ALA A 222 -7.17 -6.45 -29.03
N VAL A 223 -6.51 -6.03 -27.95
CA VAL A 223 -6.33 -4.62 -27.59
C VAL A 223 -4.84 -4.32 -27.31
N PRO A 224 -4.00 -4.19 -28.36
CA PRO A 224 -2.54 -4.00 -28.21
C PRO A 224 -2.12 -2.71 -27.49
N ALA A 225 -3.04 -1.76 -27.33
CA ALA A 225 -2.79 -0.51 -26.60
C ALA A 225 -2.72 -0.70 -25.07
N LEU A 226 -3.19 -1.84 -24.55
CA LEU A 226 -3.07 -2.17 -23.13
C LEU A 226 -1.59 -2.42 -22.78
N LYS A 227 -1.12 -1.74 -21.73
CA LYS A 227 0.29 -1.83 -21.29
C LYS A 227 0.48 -2.40 -19.90
N TYR A 228 -0.61 -2.64 -19.17
CA TYR A 228 -0.58 -3.04 -17.77
C TYR A 228 -1.39 -4.32 -17.56
N ILE A 229 -0.84 -5.20 -16.73
CA ILE A 229 -1.44 -6.48 -16.33
C ILE A 229 -1.54 -6.47 -14.80
N CYS A 230 -2.67 -6.93 -14.27
CA CYS A 230 -2.88 -7.07 -12.84
C CYS A 230 -3.11 -8.54 -12.46
N LEU A 231 -2.07 -9.20 -11.96
CA LEU A 231 -2.11 -10.58 -11.48
C LEU A 231 -2.55 -10.58 -10.02
N ASP A 232 -3.74 -11.10 -9.77
CA ASP A 232 -4.43 -10.97 -8.48
C ASP A 232 -4.86 -12.34 -7.95
N VAL A 233 -4.27 -12.71 -6.80
CA VAL A 233 -4.62 -13.91 -6.03
C VAL A 233 -4.70 -13.56 -4.54
N ALA A 234 -5.47 -14.33 -3.78
CA ALA A 234 -5.58 -14.13 -2.33
C ALA A 234 -4.26 -14.39 -1.59
N ASN A 235 -3.46 -15.35 -2.06
CA ASN A 235 -2.19 -15.75 -1.45
C ASN A 235 -1.05 -15.70 -2.48
N GLY A 236 -0.35 -14.56 -2.53
CA GLY A 236 0.81 -14.36 -3.40
C GLY A 236 2.08 -15.09 -2.95
N TYR A 237 2.07 -15.77 -1.80
CA TYR A 237 3.21 -16.55 -1.29
C TYR A 237 3.31 -17.96 -1.88
N SER A 238 2.39 -18.32 -2.78
CA SER A 238 2.42 -19.63 -3.45
C SER A 238 3.52 -19.67 -4.50
N GLU A 239 4.36 -20.70 -4.48
CA GLU A 239 5.34 -20.98 -5.54
C GLU A 239 4.69 -21.02 -6.93
N HIS A 240 3.48 -21.60 -7.02
CA HIS A 240 2.69 -21.61 -8.26
C HIS A 240 2.43 -20.19 -8.79
N PHE A 241 2.17 -19.22 -7.90
CA PHE A 241 1.97 -17.83 -8.30
C PHE A 241 3.27 -17.16 -8.76
N VAL A 242 4.40 -17.46 -8.11
CA VAL A 242 5.72 -16.97 -8.53
C VAL A 242 6.07 -17.47 -9.94
N GLU A 243 5.87 -18.76 -10.20
CA GLU A 243 6.08 -19.34 -11.54
C GLU A 243 5.12 -18.75 -12.58
N PHE A 244 3.86 -18.47 -12.18
CA PHE A 244 2.91 -17.79 -13.05
C PHE A 244 3.37 -16.37 -13.42
N VAL A 245 3.93 -15.60 -12.47
CA VAL A 245 4.50 -14.27 -12.73
C VAL A 245 5.66 -14.35 -13.72
N LYS A 246 6.56 -15.33 -13.57
CA LYS A 246 7.69 -15.56 -14.52
C LYS A 246 7.17 -15.85 -15.93
N MET A 247 6.19 -16.75 -16.04
CA MET A 247 5.55 -17.11 -17.31
C MET A 247 4.89 -15.90 -17.99
N VAL A 248 4.14 -15.09 -17.24
CA VAL A 248 3.50 -13.87 -17.78
C VAL A 248 4.54 -12.86 -18.21
N ARG A 249 5.64 -12.68 -17.46
CA ARG A 249 6.76 -11.81 -17.86
C ARG A 249 7.41 -12.29 -19.17
N GLU A 250 7.67 -13.58 -19.29
CA GLU A 250 8.26 -14.16 -20.51
C GLU A 250 7.36 -13.91 -21.73
N ARG A 251 6.06 -14.13 -21.58
CA ARG A 251 5.09 -13.93 -22.67
C ARG A 251 4.85 -12.46 -23.01
N PHE A 252 4.90 -11.57 -22.02
CA PHE A 252 4.60 -10.14 -22.17
C PHE A 252 5.76 -9.25 -21.68
N PRO A 253 6.94 -9.30 -22.32
CA PRO A 253 8.16 -8.71 -21.77
C PRO A 253 8.11 -7.18 -21.65
N LYS A 254 7.27 -6.51 -22.44
CA LYS A 254 7.11 -5.04 -22.43
C LYS A 254 5.95 -4.55 -21.57
N HIS A 255 5.06 -5.42 -21.10
CA HIS A 255 3.95 -5.00 -20.25
C HIS A 255 4.43 -4.76 -18.82
N THR A 256 3.84 -3.76 -18.17
CA THR A 256 4.03 -3.52 -16.73
C THR A 256 3.15 -4.47 -15.95
N ILE A 257 3.74 -5.25 -15.04
CA ILE A 257 3.03 -6.29 -14.30
C ILE A 257 2.85 -5.86 -12.84
N MET A 258 1.60 -5.74 -12.42
CA MET A 258 1.21 -5.69 -11.01
C MET A 258 0.97 -7.12 -10.51
N ALA A 259 1.52 -7.51 -9.36
CA ALA A 259 1.33 -8.87 -8.83
C ALA A 259 1.14 -8.87 -7.31
N GLY A 260 0.18 -9.66 -6.81
CA GLY A 260 -0.05 -9.84 -5.37
C GLY A 260 -1.27 -10.72 -5.05
N ASN A 261 -1.67 -10.84 -3.78
CA ASN A 261 -1.23 -10.00 -2.65
C ASN A 261 -0.20 -10.63 -1.71
N VAL A 262 0.65 -9.76 -1.14
CA VAL A 262 1.65 -10.09 -0.12
C VAL A 262 1.66 -9.03 0.98
N VAL A 263 2.36 -9.26 2.10
CA VAL A 263 2.42 -8.32 3.24
C VAL A 263 3.81 -8.21 3.88
N THR A 264 4.83 -8.86 3.32
CA THR A 264 6.19 -8.91 3.88
C THR A 264 7.26 -8.68 2.80
N GLY A 265 8.42 -8.18 3.25
CA GLY A 265 9.51 -7.74 2.37
C GLY A 265 10.11 -8.85 1.50
N GLU A 266 10.27 -10.07 2.02
CA GLU A 266 10.90 -11.18 1.28
C GLU A 266 10.08 -11.58 0.05
N MET A 267 8.75 -11.60 0.18
CA MET A 267 7.88 -11.99 -0.91
C MET A 267 7.74 -10.86 -1.94
N VAL A 268 7.86 -9.60 -1.51
CA VAL A 268 8.01 -8.45 -2.42
C VAL A 268 9.26 -8.60 -3.27
N GLU A 269 10.40 -8.91 -2.65
CA GLU A 269 11.67 -9.08 -3.36
C GLU A 269 11.59 -10.23 -4.37
N GLU A 270 11.06 -11.38 -3.95
CA GLU A 270 10.89 -12.55 -4.81
C GLU A 270 10.00 -12.26 -6.03
N LEU A 271 8.85 -11.61 -5.85
CA LEU A 271 7.96 -11.28 -6.96
C LEU A 271 8.59 -10.26 -7.93
N ILE A 272 9.32 -9.26 -7.42
CA ILE A 272 10.04 -8.29 -8.25
C ILE A 272 11.14 -8.98 -9.06
N LEU A 273 11.92 -9.86 -8.42
CA LEU A 273 12.98 -10.62 -9.07
C LEU A 273 12.43 -11.62 -10.10
N SER A 274 11.23 -12.15 -9.86
CA SER A 274 10.51 -13.05 -10.77
C SER A 274 9.86 -12.35 -11.97
N GLY A 275 9.82 -11.01 -11.96
CA GLY A 275 9.44 -10.22 -13.13
C GLY A 275 8.30 -9.23 -12.92
N ALA A 276 7.68 -9.16 -11.74
CA ALA A 276 6.68 -8.13 -11.44
C ALA A 276 7.32 -6.74 -11.33
N ASP A 277 6.62 -5.69 -11.76
CA ASP A 277 7.08 -4.30 -11.65
C ASP A 277 6.56 -3.61 -10.39
N ILE A 278 5.34 -3.97 -10.01
CA ILE A 278 4.58 -3.33 -8.94
C ILE A 278 3.97 -4.42 -8.06
N ILE A 279 4.26 -4.42 -6.76
CA ILE A 279 3.73 -5.44 -5.85
C ILE A 279 2.48 -4.94 -5.14
N LYS A 280 1.40 -5.73 -5.17
CA LYS A 280 0.14 -5.40 -4.51
C LYS A 280 0.18 -5.89 -3.06
N VAL A 281 0.10 -4.96 -2.12
CA VAL A 281 0.36 -5.18 -0.69
C VAL A 281 -0.94 -5.09 0.10
N GLY A 282 -1.32 -6.19 0.76
CA GLY A 282 -2.45 -6.22 1.68
C GLY A 282 -3.15 -7.58 1.74
N ILE A 283 -3.12 -8.22 2.90
CA ILE A 283 -3.87 -9.44 3.20
C ILE A 283 -4.76 -9.19 4.41
N GLY A 284 -6.08 -9.23 4.17
CA GLY A 284 -7.08 -8.99 5.20
C GLY A 284 -7.52 -7.54 5.52
N PRO A 285 -7.01 -6.44 4.92
CA PRO A 285 -7.42 -5.08 5.32
C PRO A 285 -8.72 -4.62 4.62
N GLY A 286 -9.21 -5.34 3.60
CA GLY A 286 -10.37 -4.94 2.81
C GLY A 286 -11.66 -4.85 3.63
N SER A 287 -12.50 -3.84 3.37
CA SER A 287 -13.73 -3.59 4.14
C SER A 287 -14.76 -4.72 4.06
N VAL A 288 -14.72 -5.52 3.00
CA VAL A 288 -15.54 -6.71 2.76
C VAL A 288 -14.75 -8.02 2.82
N CYS A 289 -13.51 -7.98 3.31
CA CYS A 289 -12.69 -9.15 3.53
C CYS A 289 -12.98 -9.75 4.91
N THR A 290 -12.97 -11.07 5.01
CA THR A 290 -13.09 -11.81 6.27
C THR A 290 -11.93 -12.78 6.49
N THR A 291 -10.89 -12.79 5.65
CA THR A 291 -9.69 -13.63 5.77
C THR A 291 -9.10 -13.61 7.18
N ARG A 292 -8.83 -12.43 7.77
CA ARG A 292 -8.28 -12.35 9.15
C ARG A 292 -9.12 -13.10 10.17
N ILE A 293 -10.45 -13.04 10.03
CA ILE A 293 -11.40 -13.70 10.93
C ILE A 293 -11.48 -15.20 10.67
N LYS A 294 -11.41 -15.61 9.40
CA LYS A 294 -11.59 -17.01 8.99
C LYS A 294 -10.33 -17.85 9.14
N THR A 295 -9.16 -17.27 8.88
CA THR A 295 -7.88 -18.00 8.82
C THR A 295 -6.90 -17.58 9.90
N GLY A 296 -7.11 -16.43 10.55
CA GLY A 296 -6.13 -15.81 11.45
C GLY A 296 -4.95 -15.15 10.72
N VAL A 297 -4.91 -15.21 9.38
CA VAL A 297 -3.81 -14.68 8.56
C VAL A 297 -4.09 -13.23 8.15
N GLY A 298 -3.08 -12.39 8.33
CA GLY A 298 -3.08 -11.00 7.85
C GLY A 298 -1.97 -10.19 8.50
N TYR A 299 -1.86 -8.93 8.08
CA TYR A 299 -0.86 -8.00 8.60
C TYR A 299 -1.46 -6.59 8.65
N PRO A 300 -1.28 -5.80 9.74
CA PRO A 300 -1.73 -4.42 9.80
C PRO A 300 -1.18 -3.57 8.66
N GLN A 301 -2.06 -2.86 7.95
CA GLN A 301 -1.81 -2.39 6.59
C GLN A 301 -0.71 -1.32 6.55
N LEU A 302 -0.66 -0.42 7.53
CA LEU A 302 0.36 0.61 7.56
C LEU A 302 1.75 -0.01 7.72
N SER A 303 1.92 -0.95 8.65
CA SER A 303 3.20 -1.65 8.82
C SER A 303 3.58 -2.50 7.60
N ALA A 304 2.62 -3.21 6.99
CA ALA A 304 2.87 -3.96 5.77
C ALA A 304 3.37 -3.05 4.63
N VAL A 305 2.75 -1.88 4.46
CA VAL A 305 3.15 -0.89 3.45
C VAL A 305 4.57 -0.38 3.71
N ILE A 306 4.91 -0.04 4.96
CA ILE A 306 6.26 0.44 5.31
C ILE A 306 7.31 -0.63 4.96
N GLU A 307 7.11 -1.85 5.44
CA GLU A 307 8.04 -2.96 5.22
C GLU A 307 8.19 -3.29 3.72
N CYS A 308 7.08 -3.41 3.00
CA CYS A 308 7.08 -3.76 1.59
C CYS A 308 7.63 -2.62 0.70
N ALA A 309 7.40 -1.36 1.05
CA ALA A 309 7.92 -0.21 0.31
C ALA A 309 9.44 -0.19 0.37
N ASP A 310 10.02 -0.40 1.56
CA ASP A 310 11.47 -0.42 1.75
C ASP A 310 12.12 -1.51 0.89
N SER A 311 11.60 -2.75 0.92
CA SER A 311 12.08 -3.85 0.08
C SER A 311 11.93 -3.56 -1.42
N ALA A 312 10.76 -3.10 -1.86
CA ALA A 312 10.52 -2.81 -3.28
C ALA A 312 11.43 -1.70 -3.80
N HIS A 313 11.56 -0.60 -3.07
CA HIS A 313 12.36 0.55 -3.45
C HIS A 313 13.86 0.22 -3.46
N GLY A 314 14.31 -0.65 -2.55
CA GLY A 314 15.68 -1.20 -2.58
C GLY A 314 16.02 -1.89 -3.90
N LEU A 315 15.04 -2.56 -4.52
CA LEU A 315 15.17 -3.20 -5.83
C LEU A 315 14.77 -2.31 -7.01
N LYS A 316 14.40 -1.04 -6.77
CA LYS A 316 13.80 -0.11 -7.75
C LYS A 316 12.46 -0.59 -8.32
N GLY A 317 11.77 -1.50 -7.62
CA GLY A 317 10.36 -1.82 -7.85
C GLY A 317 9.44 -0.82 -7.18
N HIS A 318 8.14 -1.03 -7.32
CA HIS A 318 7.10 -0.16 -6.76
C HIS A 318 6.06 -0.99 -6.01
N ILE A 319 5.23 -0.36 -5.17
CA ILE A 319 4.13 -1.05 -4.49
C ILE A 319 2.78 -0.35 -4.63
N ILE A 320 1.71 -1.13 -4.49
CA ILE A 320 0.34 -0.68 -4.33
C ILE A 320 -0.10 -1.02 -2.90
N SER A 321 -0.52 -0.04 -2.11
CA SER A 321 -1.27 -0.30 -0.88
C SER A 321 -2.71 -0.67 -1.25
N ASP A 322 -3.09 -1.92 -1.07
CA ASP A 322 -4.41 -2.45 -1.45
C ASP A 322 -5.28 -2.78 -0.23
N GLY A 323 -6.37 -2.02 -0.09
CA GLY A 323 -7.35 -2.17 0.98
C GLY A 323 -7.03 -1.37 2.24
N GLY A 324 -7.95 -1.40 3.21
CA GLY A 324 -7.82 -0.72 4.50
C GLY A 324 -8.11 0.79 4.50
N CYS A 325 -8.07 1.46 3.33
CA CYS A 325 -8.41 2.88 3.24
C CYS A 325 -9.93 3.09 3.34
N SER A 326 -10.34 3.94 4.28
CA SER A 326 -11.76 4.26 4.54
C SER A 326 -12.08 5.75 4.42
N CYS A 327 -11.06 6.60 4.44
CA CYS A 327 -11.17 8.04 4.28
C CYS A 327 -9.96 8.60 3.50
N PRO A 328 -10.02 9.84 2.97
CA PRO A 328 -8.90 10.46 2.27
C PRO A 328 -7.60 10.52 3.09
N GLY A 329 -7.71 10.63 4.42
CA GLY A 329 -6.57 10.62 5.33
C GLY A 329 -5.81 9.29 5.32
N ASP A 330 -6.49 8.16 5.13
CA ASP A 330 -5.85 6.84 5.04
C ASP A 330 -5.09 6.69 3.73
N VAL A 331 -5.66 7.19 2.62
CA VAL A 331 -4.97 7.27 1.32
C VAL A 331 -3.68 8.10 1.46
N ALA A 332 -3.77 9.24 2.14
CA ALA A 332 -2.59 10.06 2.42
C ALA A 332 -1.56 9.32 3.27
N LYS A 333 -1.97 8.60 4.31
CA LYS A 333 -1.08 7.79 5.16
C LYS A 333 -0.40 6.66 4.37
N ALA A 334 -1.11 5.99 3.47
CA ALA A 334 -0.51 4.97 2.61
C ALA A 334 0.62 5.55 1.74
N PHE A 335 0.40 6.70 1.08
CA PHE A 335 1.47 7.39 0.36
C PHE A 335 2.58 7.89 1.29
N GLY A 336 2.21 8.41 2.47
CA GLY A 336 3.16 8.87 3.48
C GLY A 336 4.05 7.76 4.02
N ALA A 337 3.55 6.52 4.04
CA ALA A 337 4.23 5.30 4.45
C ALA A 337 5.14 4.70 3.37
N GLY A 338 5.12 5.22 2.15
CA GLY A 338 6.00 4.77 1.07
C GLY A 338 5.28 4.08 -0.09
N ALA A 339 3.95 3.93 -0.07
CA ALA A 339 3.24 3.38 -1.21
C ALA A 339 3.44 4.26 -2.46
N ASP A 340 3.68 3.64 -3.61
CA ASP A 340 3.74 4.35 -4.89
C ASP A 340 2.35 4.58 -5.46
N PHE A 341 1.46 3.61 -5.23
CA PHE A 341 0.06 3.63 -5.60
C PHE A 341 -0.83 3.24 -4.41
N VAL A 342 -2.09 3.70 -4.42
CA VAL A 342 -3.11 3.27 -3.45
C VAL A 342 -4.32 2.72 -4.20
N MET A 343 -4.74 1.50 -3.88
CA MET A 343 -5.90 0.85 -4.47
C MET A 343 -7.12 0.94 -3.53
N MET A 344 -8.26 1.35 -4.09
CA MET A 344 -9.50 1.58 -3.36
C MET A 344 -10.64 0.73 -3.92
N GLY A 345 -11.20 -0.14 -3.07
CA GLY A 345 -12.48 -0.81 -3.31
C GLY A 345 -13.62 -0.07 -2.62
N GLY A 346 -13.75 -0.23 -1.30
CA GLY A 346 -14.91 0.28 -0.54
C GLY A 346 -15.14 1.79 -0.57
N MET A 347 -14.10 2.61 -0.78
CA MET A 347 -14.27 4.05 -0.97
C MET A 347 -14.95 4.38 -2.31
N LEU A 348 -14.76 3.54 -3.34
CA LEU A 348 -15.34 3.69 -4.67
C LEU A 348 -16.61 2.85 -4.88
N ALA A 349 -17.05 2.10 -3.88
CA ALA A 349 -18.31 1.36 -3.92
C ALA A 349 -19.52 2.28 -3.67
N GLY A 350 -20.69 1.90 -4.20
CA GLY A 350 -21.95 2.64 -3.99
C GLY A 350 -22.22 3.76 -5.00
N HIS A 351 -21.40 3.88 -6.05
CA HIS A 351 -21.53 4.93 -7.06
C HIS A 351 -22.30 4.48 -8.31
N ASP A 352 -22.68 5.45 -9.14
CA ASP A 352 -23.32 5.21 -10.44
C ASP A 352 -22.48 4.30 -11.34
N GLN A 353 -21.16 4.50 -11.32
CA GLN A 353 -20.20 3.75 -12.13
C GLN A 353 -19.92 2.33 -11.62
N CYS A 354 -20.42 1.96 -10.44
CA CYS A 354 -20.31 0.58 -9.94
C CYS A 354 -21.31 -0.34 -10.66
N SER A 355 -20.92 -1.60 -10.88
CA SER A 355 -21.88 -2.64 -11.26
C SER A 355 -22.93 -2.87 -10.16
N GLY A 356 -24.06 -3.45 -10.55
CA GLY A 356 -25.15 -3.81 -9.65
C GLY A 356 -26.24 -2.73 -9.54
N GLU A 357 -27.45 -3.19 -9.23
CA GLU A 357 -28.64 -2.36 -9.16
C GLU A 357 -28.67 -1.46 -7.91
N VAL A 358 -29.37 -0.34 -8.03
CA VAL A 358 -29.70 0.51 -6.88
C VAL A 358 -30.90 -0.10 -6.15
N ILE A 359 -30.70 -0.44 -4.88
CA ILE A 359 -31.72 -1.03 -4.00
C ILE A 359 -32.31 0.08 -3.13
N GLU A 360 -33.63 0.21 -3.11
CA GLU A 360 -34.31 1.15 -2.22
C GLU A 360 -34.90 0.41 -1.01
N LYS A 361 -34.56 0.86 0.20
CA LYS A 361 -35.05 0.32 1.48
C LYS A 361 -35.30 1.46 2.45
N ASN A 362 -36.52 1.53 3.00
CA ASN A 362 -36.92 2.53 4.00
C ASN A 362 -36.61 3.97 3.56
N GLY A 363 -36.86 4.30 2.28
CA GLY A 363 -36.60 5.62 1.70
C GLY A 363 -35.11 5.95 1.51
N LYS A 364 -34.20 4.99 1.71
CA LYS A 364 -32.76 5.13 1.46
C LYS A 364 -32.33 4.24 0.30
N LYS A 365 -31.41 4.73 -0.51
CA LYS A 365 -30.82 4.02 -1.64
C LYS A 365 -29.49 3.38 -1.25
N TYR A 366 -29.24 2.17 -1.74
CA TYR A 366 -28.05 1.38 -1.49
C TYR A 366 -27.58 0.70 -2.78
N LYS A 367 -26.31 0.28 -2.81
CA LYS A 367 -25.82 -0.71 -3.80
C LYS A 367 -25.13 -1.86 -3.06
N LEU A 368 -25.15 -3.04 -3.67
CA LEU A 368 -24.42 -4.19 -3.14
C LEU A 368 -22.92 -4.04 -3.38
N PHE A 369 -22.14 -4.35 -2.34
CA PHE A 369 -20.70 -4.45 -2.42
C PHE A 369 -20.26 -5.72 -1.70
N TYR A 370 -19.40 -6.53 -2.34
CA TYR A 370 -19.01 -7.82 -1.79
C TYR A 370 -17.57 -8.17 -2.13
N GLY A 371 -16.92 -8.93 -1.25
CA GLY A 371 -15.58 -9.44 -1.51
C GLY A 371 -15.59 -10.48 -2.64
N MET A 372 -14.52 -10.54 -3.43
CA MET A 372 -14.43 -11.50 -4.56
C MET A 372 -14.34 -12.97 -4.11
N SER A 373 -14.06 -13.21 -2.82
CA SER A 373 -14.14 -14.53 -2.18
C SER A 373 -15.40 -14.70 -1.29
N SER A 374 -16.45 -13.91 -1.54
CA SER A 374 -17.76 -14.04 -0.90
C SER A 374 -18.61 -15.15 -1.54
N ASP A 375 -19.60 -15.66 -0.81
CA ASP A 375 -20.65 -16.52 -1.35
C ASP A 375 -21.30 -15.92 -2.60
N THR A 376 -21.55 -14.61 -2.59
CA THR A 376 -22.16 -13.88 -3.71
C THR A 376 -21.30 -13.97 -4.97
N ALA A 377 -20.00 -13.65 -4.86
CA ALA A 377 -19.08 -13.70 -5.97
C ALA A 377 -18.86 -15.15 -6.48
N MET A 378 -18.67 -16.11 -5.57
CA MET A 378 -18.46 -17.51 -5.93
C MET A 378 -19.67 -18.14 -6.60
N LYS A 379 -20.89 -17.84 -6.13
CA LYS A 379 -22.13 -18.26 -6.82
C LYS A 379 -22.23 -17.66 -8.21
N LYS A 380 -21.91 -16.38 -8.37
CA LYS A 380 -22.00 -15.66 -9.64
C LYS A 380 -21.01 -16.17 -10.70
N TYR A 381 -19.80 -16.55 -10.30
CA TYR A 381 -18.71 -16.81 -11.25
C TYR A 381 -18.18 -18.25 -11.29
N VAL A 382 -18.42 -19.03 -10.23
CA VAL A 382 -17.89 -20.40 -10.09
C VAL A 382 -19.03 -21.42 -9.93
N GLY A 383 -20.29 -20.97 -9.80
CA GLY A 383 -21.46 -21.83 -9.61
C GLY A 383 -21.74 -22.22 -8.15
N GLY A 384 -20.96 -21.70 -7.20
CA GLY A 384 -21.11 -21.99 -5.78
C GLY A 384 -19.77 -22.02 -5.05
N ILE A 385 -19.82 -22.37 -3.76
CA ILE A 385 -18.63 -22.59 -2.93
C ILE A 385 -18.31 -24.07 -2.99
N ALA A 386 -17.09 -24.42 -3.39
CA ALA A 386 -16.63 -25.80 -3.30
C ALA A 386 -16.61 -26.26 -1.83
N GLU A 387 -16.94 -27.52 -1.55
CA GLU A 387 -17.08 -28.05 -0.17
C GLU A 387 -15.83 -27.85 0.70
N TYR A 388 -14.65 -27.82 0.08
CA TYR A 388 -13.37 -27.63 0.76
C TYR A 388 -13.00 -26.15 1.00
N ARG A 389 -13.81 -25.18 0.56
CA ARG A 389 -13.53 -23.75 0.70
C ARG A 389 -14.49 -23.09 1.70
N ALA A 390 -13.96 -22.19 2.52
CA ALA A 390 -14.75 -21.25 3.29
C ALA A 390 -14.82 -19.90 2.57
N SER A 391 -15.89 -19.15 2.78
CA SER A 391 -15.95 -17.78 2.29
C SER A 391 -15.09 -16.84 3.12
N GLU A 392 -14.19 -16.14 2.43
CA GLU A 392 -13.27 -15.12 2.95
C GLU A 392 -13.70 -13.69 2.56
N GLY A 393 -14.94 -13.54 2.09
CA GLY A 393 -15.58 -12.26 1.83
C GLY A 393 -16.94 -12.17 2.49
N LYS A 394 -17.44 -10.95 2.66
CA LYS A 394 -18.83 -10.68 3.04
C LYS A 394 -19.52 -9.82 1.99
N THR A 395 -20.84 -9.81 2.02
CA THR A 395 -21.69 -8.93 1.22
C THR A 395 -22.29 -7.87 2.13
N VAL A 396 -22.24 -6.62 1.69
CA VAL A 396 -22.78 -5.46 2.43
C VAL A 396 -23.59 -4.58 1.49
N GLU A 397 -24.53 -3.85 2.08
CA GLU A 397 -25.26 -2.77 1.41
C GLU A 397 -24.56 -1.46 1.76
N VAL A 398 -23.89 -0.85 0.79
CA VAL A 398 -23.29 0.47 0.95
C VAL A 398 -24.31 1.53 0.53
N PRO A 399 -24.45 2.64 1.30
CA PRO A 399 -25.30 3.75 0.91
C PRO A 399 -24.97 4.20 -0.52
N TYR A 400 -25.98 4.50 -1.32
CA TYR A 400 -25.80 5.06 -2.65
C TYR A 400 -25.18 6.46 -2.55
N ARG A 401 -24.16 6.72 -3.35
CA ARG A 401 -23.31 7.92 -3.27
C ARG A 401 -23.37 8.81 -4.51
N GLY A 402 -24.21 8.48 -5.50
CA GLY A 402 -24.28 9.22 -6.77
C GLY A 402 -23.00 9.05 -7.61
N ASP A 403 -22.68 10.07 -8.40
CA ASP A 403 -21.52 10.05 -9.29
C ASP A 403 -20.19 10.00 -8.50
N VAL A 404 -19.27 9.13 -8.93
CA VAL A 404 -17.95 8.94 -8.30
C VAL A 404 -17.05 10.18 -8.37
N GLU A 405 -17.28 11.09 -9.31
CA GLU A 405 -16.56 12.36 -9.46
C GLU A 405 -16.45 13.12 -8.13
N ASN A 406 -17.53 13.12 -7.33
CA ASN A 406 -17.55 13.81 -6.04
C ASN A 406 -16.59 13.16 -5.03
N THR A 407 -16.56 11.83 -4.97
CA THR A 407 -15.63 11.08 -4.12
C THR A 407 -14.20 11.27 -4.57
N ILE A 408 -13.93 11.28 -5.89
CA ILE A 408 -12.59 11.53 -6.41
C ILE A 408 -12.12 12.94 -6.00
N ARG A 409 -12.96 13.96 -6.17
CA ARG A 409 -12.62 15.33 -5.74
C ARG A 409 -12.34 15.43 -4.24
N ASP A 410 -13.12 14.75 -3.41
CA ASP A 410 -12.89 14.70 -1.96
C ASP A 410 -11.55 14.05 -1.61
N VAL A 411 -11.25 12.89 -2.20
CA VAL A 411 -9.97 12.18 -1.99
C VAL A 411 -8.78 13.04 -2.43
N LEU A 412 -8.84 13.62 -3.63
CA LEU A 412 -7.77 14.48 -4.14
C LEU A 412 -7.64 15.77 -3.32
N GLY A 413 -8.76 16.36 -2.89
CA GLY A 413 -8.77 17.52 -2.00
C GLY A 413 -8.12 17.23 -0.65
N GLY A 414 -8.44 16.07 -0.05
CA GLY A 414 -7.82 15.58 1.18
C GLY A 414 -6.31 15.38 1.03
N LEU A 415 -5.87 14.75 -0.05
CA LEU A 415 -4.45 14.57 -0.35
C LEU A 415 -3.70 15.89 -0.52
N ARG A 416 -4.25 16.85 -1.28
CA ARG A 416 -3.65 18.18 -1.41
C ARG A 416 -3.58 18.89 -0.06
N SER A 417 -4.61 18.77 0.76
CA SER A 417 -4.62 19.30 2.13
C SER A 417 -3.48 18.71 2.97
N THR A 418 -3.33 17.38 3.01
CA THR A 418 -2.22 16.73 3.73
C THR A 418 -0.86 17.22 3.23
N CYS A 419 -0.68 17.31 1.90
CA CYS A 419 0.54 17.82 1.30
C CYS A 419 0.88 19.23 1.78
N THR A 420 -0.10 20.13 1.89
CA THR A 420 0.14 21.47 2.44
C THR A 420 0.57 21.44 3.91
N TYR A 421 -0.03 20.60 4.75
CA TYR A 421 0.30 20.48 6.18
C TYR A 421 1.71 19.95 6.45
N VAL A 422 2.23 19.09 5.57
CA VAL A 422 3.58 18.52 5.70
C VAL A 422 4.62 19.24 4.84
N GLY A 423 4.20 20.25 4.07
CA GLY A 423 5.06 21.04 3.18
C GLY A 423 5.54 20.30 1.93
N ALA A 424 4.75 19.38 1.39
CA ALA A 424 5.04 18.66 0.14
C ALA A 424 4.40 19.38 -1.05
N ALA A 425 5.20 19.99 -1.92
CA ALA A 425 4.67 20.64 -3.14
C ALA A 425 4.25 19.63 -4.21
N ARG A 426 4.82 18.41 -4.15
CA ARG A 426 4.53 17.29 -5.05
C ARG A 426 4.29 16.04 -4.24
N LEU A 427 3.41 15.15 -4.70
CA LEU A 427 3.15 13.85 -4.04
C LEU A 427 4.44 13.02 -3.87
N LYS A 428 5.40 13.15 -4.79
CA LYS A 428 6.73 12.53 -4.70
C LYS A 428 7.49 12.88 -3.41
N GLU A 429 7.18 14.02 -2.80
CA GLU A 429 7.85 14.49 -1.58
C GLU A 429 7.13 14.07 -0.31
N LEU A 430 5.88 13.57 -0.41
CA LEU A 430 5.03 13.30 0.74
C LEU A 430 5.71 12.32 1.71
N SER A 431 6.12 11.14 1.26
CA SER A 431 6.79 10.13 2.10
C SER A 431 8.06 10.66 2.78
N LYS A 432 8.92 11.37 2.03
CA LYS A 432 10.15 11.99 2.56
C LYS A 432 9.88 13.05 3.64
N ARG A 433 8.71 13.70 3.58
CA ARG A 433 8.28 14.73 4.53
C ARG A 433 7.37 14.16 5.61
N THR A 434 6.97 12.89 5.53
CA THR A 434 6.17 12.23 6.56
C THR A 434 6.96 12.11 7.86
N THR A 435 6.25 12.34 8.96
CA THR A 435 6.65 11.84 10.27
C THR A 435 5.36 11.44 10.95
N PHE A 436 5.19 10.15 11.23
CA PHE A 436 4.00 9.67 11.91
C PHE A 436 4.10 9.90 13.43
N ILE A 437 2.98 10.25 14.02
CA ILE A 437 2.76 10.29 15.47
C ILE A 437 1.81 9.13 15.76
N ARG A 438 2.26 8.17 16.59
CA ARG A 438 1.38 7.10 17.07
C ARG A 438 0.32 7.69 18.00
N VAL A 439 -0.93 7.29 17.81
CA VAL A 439 -2.07 7.78 18.59
C VAL A 439 -2.84 6.64 19.24
N THR A 440 -3.54 6.94 20.32
CA THR A 440 -4.56 6.06 20.90
C THR A 440 -5.92 6.25 20.22
N GLN A 441 -6.19 7.45 19.69
CA GLN A 441 -7.40 7.81 18.94
C GLN A 441 -7.05 8.77 17.79
N GLN A 442 -7.60 8.51 16.60
CA GLN A 442 -7.35 9.33 15.41
C GLN A 442 -8.20 10.60 15.36
N ALA A 443 -9.45 10.51 15.79
CA ALA A 443 -10.42 11.59 15.70
C ALA A 443 -11.38 11.54 16.89
N SER A 444 -11.89 12.71 17.29
CA SER A 444 -12.98 12.80 18.27
C SER A 444 -14.29 12.35 17.62
N GLN A 445 -15.09 11.56 18.35
CA GLN A 445 -16.41 11.10 17.92
C GLN A 445 -17.55 11.82 18.67
N MET A 446 -17.28 12.95 19.32
CA MET A 446 -18.27 13.61 20.20
C MET A 446 -19.56 14.06 19.50
N TYR A 447 -19.57 14.19 18.17
CA TYR A 447 -20.72 14.68 17.40
C TYR A 447 -21.07 13.82 16.16
N THR A 448 -20.61 12.57 16.11
CA THR A 448 -20.83 11.64 14.99
C THR A 448 -21.63 10.42 15.39
#